data_AF-A0A6V8D9E7-F1
#
_entry.id   AF-A0A6V8D9E7-F1
#
_cell.length_a   1.000
_cell.length_b   1.000
_cell.length_c   1.000
_cell.angle_alpha   90.00
_cell.angle_beta   90.00
_cell.angle_gamma   90.00
#
_symmetry.space_group_name_H-M   'P 1'
#
loop_
_entity.id
_entity.type
_entity.pdbx_description
1 polymer ?
#
loop_
_entity_poly.entity_id
_entity_poly.type
_entity_poly.pdbx_seq_one_letter_code
_entity_poly.pdbx_strand_id
1 'polypeptide(L)'
;MHVDAPPRRFLAGMAELTPSATAFVVGGQPGSHVRLGSVSDVAGLDAQQQRKQQGEQHSKRGSGEHQMATQVLWVFHQRSGECTRCTVGRDEDGSAQDVAKTLAFPLRHDPHEGLQGMDLRASIDAPSGVVGGMEEGGARVRELRVGAMIFGLSTTLLCAMFLAPLTLPEGSVPELHGRANALDYATADGALSYGNTARYDPHTDTAVSPEVPFAWTELPTSHAIAYAFGDLNCHNLAERSWTVNGNQMPVCVRDLGIFSGLVVAGAIVHRRSVNRWTVTDTALSILPSTWQDEIYRRRWRHAAFYGFAALTVLPLGLDGFTQLLTDYESTALVRMLTGIPFGVGLGLLFGALLNASPEQFLKASDVRLPGGARFFAVEDE
;
A
#
# COMPACT_ATOMS: atom_id res chain seq x y z
N MET A 1 -79.79 24.73 8.46
CA MET A 1 -78.38 25.01 8.77
C MET A 1 -77.72 25.37 7.43
N HIS A 2 -77.71 26.62 6.93
CA HIS A 2 -77.22 27.88 7.53
C HIS A 2 -75.78 27.69 8.04
N VAL A 3 -74.70 28.37 7.58
CA VAL A 3 -74.52 29.62 6.80
C VAL A 3 -73.08 29.65 6.22
N ASP A 4 -72.98 30.04 4.94
CA ASP A 4 -72.05 30.95 4.24
C ASP A 4 -70.51 31.02 4.48
N ALA A 5 -69.78 31.10 3.35
CA ALA A 5 -68.52 31.84 3.18
C ALA A 5 -68.83 33.32 2.77
N PRO A 6 -67.91 34.25 2.38
CA PRO A 6 -66.44 34.44 2.46
C PRO A 6 -66.13 35.90 2.97
N PRO A 7 -65.28 36.83 2.43
CA PRO A 7 -64.02 36.82 1.63
C PRO A 7 -62.90 37.87 2.05
N ARG A 8 -61.74 37.76 1.36
CA ARG A 8 -60.70 38.74 0.91
C ARG A 8 -60.66 40.22 1.41
N ARG A 9 -59.44 40.73 1.66
CA ARG A 9 -58.84 42.02 1.19
C ARG A 9 -57.31 41.99 1.43
N PHE A 10 -56.40 42.07 0.45
CA PHE A 10 -55.93 43.17 -0.42
C PHE A 10 -55.34 44.40 0.29
N LEU A 11 -54.01 44.60 0.13
CA LEU A 11 -53.26 45.82 -0.28
C LEU A 11 -51.76 45.54 -0.01
N ALA A 12 -50.92 45.32 -1.03
CA ALA A 12 -50.27 46.29 -1.91
C ALA A 12 -49.07 47.01 -1.26
N GLY A 13 -47.90 46.83 -1.87
CA GLY A 13 -46.65 47.52 -1.51
C GLY A 13 -45.48 47.02 -2.36
N MET A 14 -45.42 47.49 -3.60
CA MET A 14 -44.27 47.35 -4.49
C MET A 14 -43.05 48.10 -3.93
N ALA A 15 -41.85 47.52 -4.07
CA ALA A 15 -40.67 48.24 -4.53
C ALA A 15 -39.59 47.24 -4.95
N GLU A 16 -39.19 47.36 -6.22
CA GLU A 16 -37.95 46.85 -6.81
C GLU A 16 -36.75 47.18 -5.91
N LEU A 17 -35.67 46.38 -6.00
CA LEU A 17 -34.27 46.83 -6.04
C LEU A 17 -33.31 45.63 -5.96
N THR A 18 -32.74 45.27 -7.10
CA THR A 18 -31.36 44.77 -7.23
C THR A 18 -30.69 45.59 -8.33
N PRO A 19 -29.35 45.72 -8.43
CA PRO A 19 -28.30 45.22 -7.55
C PRO A 19 -27.31 46.33 -7.12
N SER A 20 -26.50 46.07 -6.08
CA SER A 20 -25.25 46.83 -5.89
C SER A 20 -24.07 45.86 -5.87
N ALA A 21 -23.31 45.90 -6.96
CA ALA A 21 -22.00 45.30 -7.09
C ALA A 21 -21.02 46.04 -6.16
N THR A 22 -20.40 45.32 -5.23
CA THR A 22 -19.27 45.85 -4.47
C THR A 22 -18.00 45.51 -5.24
N ALA A 23 -17.50 46.48 -6.01
CA ALA A 23 -16.20 46.41 -6.65
C ALA A 23 -15.09 46.67 -5.63
N PHE A 24 -14.17 45.71 -5.47
CA PHE A 24 -12.89 45.96 -4.82
C PHE A 24 -11.97 46.69 -5.81
N VAL A 25 -11.54 47.89 -5.44
CA VAL A 25 -10.55 48.68 -6.19
C VAL A 25 -9.15 48.18 -5.80
N VAL A 26 -8.45 47.55 -6.75
CA VAL A 26 -6.99 47.37 -6.70
C VAL A 26 -6.36 48.56 -7.41
N GLY A 27 -5.49 49.28 -6.71
CA GLY A 27 -4.78 50.43 -7.25
C GLY A 27 -3.87 50.07 -8.43
N GLY A 28 -3.98 50.84 -9.52
CA GLY A 28 -3.14 50.72 -10.71
C GLY A 28 -3.32 51.93 -11.63
N GLN A 29 -2.22 52.38 -12.23
CA GLN A 29 -2.02 53.65 -12.95
C GLN A 29 -2.93 53.86 -14.20
N PRO A 30 -3.17 55.12 -14.64
CA PRO A 30 -4.09 55.41 -15.73
C PRO A 30 -3.44 55.21 -17.10
N GLY A 31 -3.98 54.29 -17.90
CA GLY A 31 -3.65 54.19 -19.33
C GLY A 31 -3.75 52.80 -19.93
N SER A 32 -4.94 52.21 -20.04
CA SER A 32 -5.23 51.22 -21.09
C SER A 32 -6.74 50.99 -21.23
N HIS A 33 -7.22 50.97 -22.47
CA HIS A 33 -8.60 50.69 -22.83
C HIS A 33 -8.94 49.21 -22.59
N VAL A 34 -9.95 48.93 -21.77
CA VAL A 34 -10.52 47.58 -21.58
C VAL A 34 -11.59 47.32 -22.64
N ARG A 35 -11.38 46.30 -23.48
CA ARG A 35 -12.47 45.67 -24.25
C ARG A 35 -13.21 44.70 -23.33
N LEU A 36 -14.52 44.86 -23.20
CA LEU A 36 -15.40 43.93 -22.52
C LEU A 36 -15.57 42.66 -23.38
N GLY A 37 -15.04 41.53 -22.91
CA GLY A 37 -15.35 40.20 -23.45
C GLY A 37 -16.70 39.70 -22.92
N SER A 38 -17.41 38.89 -23.72
CA SER A 38 -18.75 38.40 -23.40
C SER A 38 -18.69 37.16 -22.49
N VAL A 39 -19.74 36.94 -21.69
CA VAL A 39 -19.90 35.81 -20.75
C VAL A 39 -19.74 34.43 -21.43
N SER A 40 -19.91 34.35 -22.75
CA SER A 40 -19.69 33.15 -23.56
C SER A 40 -18.22 32.70 -23.64
N ASP A 41 -17.26 33.62 -23.47
CA ASP A 41 -15.83 33.33 -23.61
C ASP A 41 -15.23 32.66 -22.36
N VAL A 42 -15.85 32.87 -21.19
CA VAL A 42 -15.41 32.28 -19.90
C VAL A 42 -15.85 30.82 -19.78
N ALA A 43 -17.06 30.48 -20.23
CA ALA A 43 -17.55 29.10 -20.24
C ALA A 43 -16.76 28.18 -21.20
N GLY A 44 -16.23 28.74 -22.30
CA GLY A 44 -15.39 28.00 -23.24
C GLY A 44 -14.00 27.66 -22.68
N LEU A 45 -13.45 28.51 -21.81
CA LEU A 45 -12.15 28.31 -21.16
C LEU A 45 -12.22 27.19 -20.09
N ASP A 46 -13.27 27.15 -19.28
CA ASP A 46 -13.47 26.08 -18.28
C ASP A 46 -13.64 24.70 -18.94
N ALA A 47 -14.38 24.63 -20.04
CA ALA A 47 -14.57 23.38 -20.78
C ALA A 47 -13.29 22.88 -21.49
N GLN A 48 -12.37 23.77 -21.88
CA GLN A 48 -11.06 23.38 -22.41
C GLN A 48 -10.09 22.94 -21.32
N GLN A 49 -10.13 23.59 -20.15
CA GLN A 49 -9.28 23.26 -19.02
C GLN A 49 -9.65 21.90 -18.41
N GLN A 50 -10.95 21.56 -18.37
CA GLN A 50 -11.46 20.26 -17.97
C GLN A 50 -11.06 19.12 -18.94
N ARG A 51 -11.11 19.35 -20.26
CA ARG A 51 -10.64 18.34 -21.25
C ARG A 51 -9.14 18.10 -21.17
N LYS A 52 -8.35 19.13 -20.85
CA LYS A 52 -6.90 19.01 -20.68
C LYS A 52 -6.56 18.21 -19.41
N GLN A 53 -7.33 18.39 -18.33
CA GLN A 53 -7.22 17.59 -17.10
C GLN A 53 -7.66 16.13 -17.32
N GLN A 54 -8.71 15.88 -18.11
CA GLN A 54 -9.10 14.51 -18.51
C GLN A 54 -8.02 13.79 -19.32
N GLY A 55 -7.33 14.50 -20.24
CA GLY A 55 -6.21 13.96 -21.00
C GLY A 55 -4.98 13.63 -20.14
N GLU A 56 -4.68 14.45 -19.12
CA GLU A 56 -3.59 14.19 -18.18
C GLU A 56 -3.93 13.10 -17.15
N GLN A 57 -5.19 12.96 -16.73
CA GLN A 57 -5.64 11.89 -15.84
C GLN A 57 -5.57 10.52 -16.52
N HIS A 58 -5.93 10.41 -17.80
CA HIS A 58 -5.79 9.14 -18.54
C HIS A 58 -4.32 8.72 -18.72
N SER A 59 -3.41 9.68 -18.89
CA SER A 59 -1.97 9.43 -19.01
C SER A 59 -1.32 9.04 -17.67
N LYS A 60 -1.75 9.64 -16.56
CA LYS A 60 -1.21 9.36 -15.21
C LYS A 60 -1.76 8.08 -14.56
N ARG A 61 -2.97 7.62 -14.94
CA ARG A 61 -3.53 6.35 -14.47
C ARG A 61 -2.67 5.14 -14.88
N GLY A 62 -1.96 5.24 -16.00
CA GLY A 62 -1.03 4.20 -16.48
C GLY A 62 0.36 4.21 -15.82
N SER A 63 0.82 5.33 -15.26
CA SER A 63 2.23 5.45 -14.80
C SER A 63 2.44 5.06 -13.33
N GLY A 64 1.44 5.23 -12.47
CA GLY A 64 1.53 4.89 -11.05
C GLY A 64 1.49 3.37 -10.78
N GLU A 65 0.71 2.63 -11.57
CA GLU A 65 0.52 1.18 -11.39
C GLU A 65 1.71 0.36 -11.92
N HIS A 66 2.37 0.84 -12.98
CA HIS A 66 3.64 0.25 -13.44
C HIS A 66 4.74 0.37 -12.39
N GLN A 67 4.78 1.44 -11.58
CA GLN A 67 5.84 1.62 -10.59
C GLN A 67 5.77 0.63 -9.43
N MET A 68 4.58 0.24 -8.95
CA MET A 68 4.46 -0.75 -7.86
C MET A 68 4.77 -2.18 -8.30
N ALA A 69 4.24 -2.62 -9.45
CA ALA A 69 4.56 -3.95 -9.99
C ALA A 69 6.07 -4.07 -10.30
N THR A 70 6.67 -3.02 -10.85
CA THR A 70 8.10 -3.00 -11.18
C THR A 70 8.97 -2.90 -9.93
N GLN A 71 8.60 -2.15 -8.89
CA GLN A 71 9.37 -2.09 -7.64
C GLN A 71 9.30 -3.39 -6.83
N VAL A 72 8.14 -4.05 -6.78
CA VAL A 72 8.00 -5.36 -6.15
C VAL A 72 8.85 -6.39 -6.92
N LEU A 73 8.69 -6.48 -8.25
CA LEU A 73 9.50 -7.38 -9.10
C LEU A 73 11.01 -7.07 -9.07
N TRP A 74 11.41 -5.80 -8.96
CA TRP A 74 12.82 -5.38 -8.88
C TRP A 74 13.46 -5.73 -7.54
N VAL A 75 12.74 -5.58 -6.43
CA VAL A 75 13.18 -6.06 -5.10
C VAL A 75 13.24 -7.58 -5.07
N PHE A 76 12.32 -8.28 -5.75
CA PHE A 76 12.37 -9.73 -5.92
C PHE A 76 13.57 -10.18 -6.76
N HIS A 77 13.89 -9.47 -7.84
CA HIS A 77 14.99 -9.81 -8.75
C HIS A 77 16.37 -9.52 -8.15
N GLN A 78 16.54 -8.43 -7.41
CA GLN A 78 17.82 -8.10 -6.77
C GLN A 78 18.22 -9.03 -5.61
N ARG A 79 17.26 -9.71 -4.97
CA ARG A 79 17.54 -10.68 -3.89
C ARG A 79 17.46 -12.15 -4.32
N SER A 80 17.04 -12.46 -5.55
CA SER A 80 16.98 -13.83 -6.07
C SER A 80 18.25 -14.31 -6.79
N GLY A 81 19.31 -13.51 -6.85
CA GLY A 81 20.63 -13.96 -7.32
C GLY A 81 20.78 -14.15 -8.84
N GLU A 82 19.79 -13.77 -9.66
CA GLU A 82 19.86 -13.93 -11.11
C GLU A 82 20.23 -12.61 -11.80
N CYS A 83 21.53 -12.29 -11.87
CA CYS A 83 22.00 -11.18 -12.69
C CYS A 83 22.03 -11.61 -14.17
N THR A 84 20.99 -11.24 -14.93
CA THR A 84 21.00 -11.42 -16.38
C THR A 84 21.82 -10.29 -17.02
N ARG A 85 23.12 -10.55 -17.18
CA ARG A 85 24.03 -9.99 -18.21
C ARG A 85 23.69 -8.57 -18.71
N CYS A 86 24.18 -7.54 -18.02
CA CYS A 86 24.27 -6.20 -18.61
C CYS A 86 25.41 -6.16 -19.65
N THR A 87 25.07 -6.15 -20.93
CA THR A 87 25.99 -5.71 -21.99
C THR A 87 26.18 -4.20 -21.87
N VAL A 88 27.34 -3.78 -21.38
CA VAL A 88 27.79 -2.38 -21.44
C VAL A 88 28.16 -2.08 -22.89
N GLY A 89 27.35 -1.26 -23.56
CA GLY A 89 27.73 -0.56 -24.77
C GLY A 89 28.84 0.44 -24.43
N ARG A 90 29.96 0.36 -25.15
CA ARG A 90 30.90 1.47 -25.26
C ARG A 90 30.23 2.55 -26.09
N ASP A 91 30.07 3.73 -25.52
CA ASP A 91 30.05 4.96 -26.30
C ASP A 91 31.23 5.83 -25.82
N GLU A 92 32.01 6.24 -26.81
CA GLU A 92 33.11 7.18 -26.70
C GLU A 92 32.57 8.61 -26.53
N ASP A 93 33.47 9.50 -26.10
CA ASP A 93 33.38 10.96 -26.11
C ASP A 93 32.73 11.68 -24.89
N GLY A 94 33.62 12.26 -24.07
CA GLY A 94 33.69 13.72 -24.04
C GLY A 94 33.12 14.47 -22.83
N SER A 95 34.06 14.87 -21.97
CA SER A 95 34.09 16.11 -21.15
C SER A 95 33.57 16.07 -19.70
N ALA A 96 34.41 16.68 -18.87
CA ALA A 96 34.41 16.73 -17.42
C ALA A 96 33.53 17.87 -16.89
N GLN A 97 33.10 17.75 -15.62
CA GLN A 97 33.38 18.80 -14.63
C GLN A 97 33.23 18.30 -13.19
N ASP A 98 34.26 18.62 -12.41
CA ASP A 98 34.39 18.60 -10.95
C ASP A 98 33.13 19.05 -10.21
N VAL A 99 32.80 18.40 -9.09
CA VAL A 99 32.69 19.05 -7.76
C VAL A 99 32.93 18.03 -6.63
N ALA A 100 33.81 18.41 -5.68
CA ALA A 100 33.97 17.93 -4.30
C ALA A 100 34.71 16.61 -4.01
N LYS A 101 36.05 16.71 -4.02
CA LYS A 101 36.86 16.15 -2.92
C LYS A 101 36.68 17.03 -1.69
N THR A 102 36.40 16.45 -0.52
CA THR A 102 37.08 16.70 0.78
C THR A 102 36.33 15.95 1.88
N LEU A 103 36.93 14.86 2.36
CA LEU A 103 37.02 14.44 3.78
C LEU A 103 37.64 13.03 3.78
N ALA A 104 38.97 13.00 3.85
CA ALA A 104 39.72 11.78 4.09
C ALA A 104 39.82 11.54 5.61
N PHE A 105 39.38 10.37 6.06
CA PHE A 105 39.75 9.74 7.34
C PHE A 105 40.02 8.25 7.07
N PRO A 106 40.86 7.59 7.87
CA PRO A 106 41.79 6.57 7.43
C PRO A 106 41.11 5.22 7.12
N LEU A 107 41.63 4.56 6.09
CA LEU A 107 41.34 3.19 5.71
C LEU A 107 41.41 2.26 6.94
N ARG A 108 40.25 1.81 7.41
CA ARG A 108 40.11 0.56 8.18
C ARG A 108 39.76 -0.54 7.19
N HIS A 109 40.43 -1.68 7.35
CA HIS A 109 40.25 -2.91 6.59
C HIS A 109 38.82 -3.10 6.07
N ASP A 110 38.73 -3.18 4.75
CA ASP A 110 37.54 -3.57 4.02
C ASP A 110 37.30 -5.08 4.24
N PRO A 111 36.19 -5.52 4.86
CA PRO A 111 35.85 -6.93 4.96
C PRO A 111 35.02 -7.42 3.76
N HIS A 112 34.86 -6.60 2.70
CA HIS A 112 33.96 -6.89 1.57
C HIS A 112 34.64 -7.53 0.34
N GLU A 113 35.77 -8.22 0.50
CA GLU A 113 36.20 -9.22 -0.50
C GLU A 113 35.59 -10.58 -0.14
N GLY A 114 34.39 -10.88 -0.63
CA GLY A 114 33.83 -12.24 -0.46
C GLY A 114 32.33 -12.46 -0.69
N LEU A 115 31.58 -11.49 -1.21
CA LEU A 115 30.17 -11.69 -1.58
C LEU A 115 30.00 -11.68 -3.11
N GLN A 116 30.76 -12.52 -3.81
CA GLN A 116 30.41 -12.91 -5.18
C GLN A 116 29.28 -13.96 -5.10
N GLY A 117 28.28 -13.81 -5.96
CA GLY A 117 27.02 -14.58 -5.91
C GLY A 117 27.24 -16.09 -5.88
N MET A 118 27.09 -16.68 -4.69
CA MET A 118 27.08 -18.14 -4.51
C MET A 118 25.72 -18.68 -4.97
N ASP A 119 25.69 -19.41 -6.09
CA ASP A 119 24.50 -20.13 -6.56
C ASP A 119 24.24 -21.35 -5.65
N LEU A 120 23.57 -21.15 -4.52
CA LEU A 120 23.40 -22.18 -3.50
C LEU A 120 22.35 -23.22 -3.89
N ARG A 121 22.83 -24.42 -4.22
CA ARG A 121 21.99 -25.61 -4.47
C ARG A 121 21.79 -26.39 -3.17
N ALA A 122 20.56 -26.84 -2.94
CA ALA A 122 20.28 -27.84 -1.90
C ALA A 122 20.24 -29.23 -2.54
N SER A 123 21.10 -30.16 -2.09
CA SER A 123 21.09 -31.56 -2.54
C SER A 123 20.88 -32.52 -1.35
N ILE A 124 20.41 -33.73 -1.68
CA ILE A 124 20.10 -34.83 -0.77
C ILE A 124 21.25 -35.85 -0.86
N ASP A 125 22.50 -35.42 -0.66
CA ASP A 125 23.66 -36.31 -0.71
C ASP A 125 24.25 -36.58 0.68
N ALA A 126 23.48 -36.31 1.74
CA ALA A 126 23.90 -36.67 3.09
C ALA A 126 23.87 -38.21 3.25
N PRO A 127 24.97 -38.85 3.67
CA PRO A 127 24.99 -40.29 3.89
C PRO A 127 23.89 -40.69 4.88
N SER A 128 23.20 -41.79 4.59
CA SER A 128 21.98 -42.29 5.26
C SER A 128 22.16 -42.74 6.73
N GLY A 129 23.19 -42.26 7.42
CA GLY A 129 23.59 -42.71 8.75
C GLY A 129 23.44 -41.70 9.88
N VAL A 130 23.02 -40.45 9.63
CA VAL A 130 22.80 -39.48 10.70
C VAL A 130 21.31 -39.21 10.83
N VAL A 131 20.60 -40.14 11.48
CA VAL A 131 19.34 -39.81 12.16
C VAL A 131 19.71 -38.98 13.38
N GLY A 132 20.12 -37.73 13.13
CA GLY A 132 20.21 -36.72 14.16
C GLY A 132 18.79 -36.33 14.50
N GLY A 133 18.35 -36.73 15.70
CA GLY A 133 17.06 -36.32 16.23
C GLY A 133 16.86 -34.81 16.03
N MET A 134 15.60 -34.46 15.76
CA MET A 134 15.10 -33.10 15.68
C MET A 134 15.26 -32.43 17.06
N GLU A 135 16.49 -32.11 17.48
CA GLU A 135 16.72 -31.31 18.67
C GLU A 135 16.33 -29.86 18.35
N GLU A 136 15.07 -29.56 18.67
CA GLU A 136 14.61 -28.23 19.06
C GLU A 136 15.64 -27.64 20.06
N GLY A 137 16.47 -26.69 19.65
CA GLY A 137 17.50 -26.23 20.58
C GLY A 137 18.31 -24.99 20.23
N GLY A 138 18.03 -24.32 19.11
CA GLY A 138 18.41 -22.92 18.97
C GLY A 138 17.33 -22.08 19.63
N ALA A 139 17.67 -21.23 20.60
CA ALA A 139 16.70 -20.30 21.17
C ALA A 139 16.18 -19.40 20.04
N ARG A 140 14.92 -19.60 19.61
CA ARG A 140 14.25 -18.87 18.51
C ARG A 140 13.92 -17.42 18.89
N VAL A 141 14.81 -16.74 19.60
CA VAL A 141 14.56 -15.45 20.24
C VAL A 141 14.25 -14.37 19.20
N ARG A 142 14.99 -14.37 18.08
CA ARG A 142 14.78 -13.42 16.99
C ARG A 142 13.45 -13.70 16.29
N GLU A 143 13.17 -14.94 15.96
CA GLU A 143 11.96 -15.35 15.24
C GLU A 143 10.70 -15.10 16.06
N LEU A 144 10.76 -15.40 17.37
CA LEU A 144 9.69 -15.09 18.32
C LEU A 144 9.45 -13.57 18.40
N ARG A 145 10.51 -12.76 18.44
CA ARG A 145 10.44 -11.29 18.47
C ARG A 145 9.86 -10.73 17.17
N VAL A 146 10.31 -11.20 16.01
CA VAL A 146 9.78 -10.79 14.70
C VAL A 146 8.31 -11.14 14.59
N GLY A 147 7.91 -12.36 14.94
CA GLY A 147 6.51 -12.77 14.95
C GLY A 147 5.65 -11.93 15.90
N ALA A 148 6.16 -11.66 17.11
CA ALA A 148 5.48 -10.80 18.09
C ALA A 148 5.36 -9.35 17.62
N MET A 149 6.37 -8.81 16.93
CA MET A 149 6.32 -7.47 16.35
C MET A 149 5.27 -7.38 15.24
N ILE A 150 5.27 -8.32 14.29
CA ILE A 150 4.28 -8.36 13.20
C ILE A 150 2.88 -8.48 13.79
N PHE A 151 2.66 -9.44 14.70
CA PHE A 151 1.38 -9.64 15.38
C PHE A 151 0.93 -8.41 16.16
N GLY A 152 1.81 -7.85 17.00
CA GLY A 152 1.50 -6.71 17.86
C GLY A 152 1.19 -5.43 17.07
N LEU A 153 2.01 -5.10 16.07
CA LEU A 153 1.81 -3.91 15.24
C LEU A 153 0.53 -4.01 14.42
N SER A 154 0.32 -5.14 13.72
CA SER A 154 -0.88 -5.35 12.90
C SER A 154 -2.16 -5.38 13.74
N THR A 155 -2.14 -6.03 14.91
CA THR A 155 -3.29 -6.06 15.83
C THR A 155 -3.60 -4.67 16.36
N THR A 156 -2.57 -3.92 16.76
CA THR A 156 -2.74 -2.55 17.28
C THR A 156 -3.37 -1.65 16.22
N LEU A 157 -2.87 -1.71 14.99
CA LEU A 157 -3.39 -0.90 13.89
C LEU A 157 -4.81 -1.33 13.48
N LEU A 158 -5.09 -2.63 13.40
CA LEU A 158 -6.42 -3.15 13.12
C LEU A 158 -7.42 -2.69 14.20
N CYS A 159 -7.07 -2.81 15.47
CA CYS A 159 -7.90 -2.33 16.57
C CYS A 159 -8.12 -0.81 16.49
N ALA A 160 -7.06 -0.03 16.19
CA ALA A 160 -7.16 1.42 16.04
C ALA A 160 -8.14 1.81 14.92
N MET A 161 -8.18 1.06 13.80
CA MET A 161 -9.11 1.30 12.69
C MET A 161 -10.57 1.15 13.09
N PHE A 162 -10.91 0.31 14.07
CA PHE A 162 -12.26 0.19 14.61
C PHE A 162 -12.52 1.16 15.76
N LEU A 163 -11.56 1.30 16.68
CA LEU A 163 -11.71 2.12 17.87
C LEU A 163 -11.80 3.62 17.53
N ALA A 164 -11.08 4.08 16.51
CA ALA A 164 -11.10 5.48 16.10
C ALA A 164 -12.51 5.93 15.67
N PRO A 165 -13.14 5.38 14.61
CA PRO A 165 -14.49 5.78 14.22
C PRO A 165 -15.54 5.48 15.31
N LEU A 166 -15.37 4.41 16.09
CA LEU A 166 -16.31 4.05 17.16
C LEU A 166 -16.36 5.08 18.30
N THR A 167 -15.22 5.70 18.63
CA THR A 167 -15.10 6.60 19.80
C THR A 167 -15.13 8.09 19.45
N LEU A 168 -15.10 8.43 18.15
CA LEU A 168 -15.36 9.79 17.69
C LEU A 168 -16.84 10.16 17.86
N PRO A 169 -17.18 11.46 17.94
CA PRO A 169 -18.57 11.90 17.87
C PRO A 169 -19.27 11.30 16.64
N GLU A 170 -20.55 10.95 16.79
CA GLU A 170 -21.32 10.31 15.73
C GLU A 170 -21.39 11.20 14.49
N GLY A 171 -21.10 10.63 13.32
CA GLY A 171 -21.15 11.35 12.03
C GLY A 171 -20.13 12.48 11.86
N SER A 172 -19.10 12.54 12.71
CA SER A 172 -18.03 13.54 12.61
C SER A 172 -17.08 13.31 11.44
N VAL A 173 -16.97 12.08 10.93
CA VAL A 173 -16.15 11.74 9.76
C VAL A 173 -17.08 11.53 8.56
N PRO A 174 -17.00 12.39 7.53
CA PRO A 174 -17.88 12.33 6.38
C PRO A 174 -17.50 11.18 5.44
N GLU A 175 -18.24 11.07 4.33
CA GLU A 175 -17.81 10.23 3.21
C GLU A 175 -16.52 10.77 2.60
N LEU A 176 -15.48 9.95 2.64
CA LEU A 176 -14.16 10.27 2.10
C LEU A 176 -14.02 9.70 0.69
N HIS A 177 -13.13 10.31 -0.08
CA HIS A 177 -12.69 9.85 -1.39
C HIS A 177 -11.34 10.48 -1.71
N GLY A 178 -10.27 9.69 -1.57
CA GLY A 178 -8.90 10.10 -1.79
C GLY A 178 -8.19 9.27 -2.85
N ARG A 179 -6.91 9.57 -3.02
CA ARG A 179 -5.94 8.86 -3.83
C ARG A 179 -5.13 7.98 -2.91
N ALA A 180 -4.92 6.71 -3.29
CA ALA A 180 -3.96 5.89 -2.56
C ALA A 180 -2.54 6.46 -2.68
N ASN A 181 -1.73 6.23 -1.65
CA ASN A 181 -0.34 6.68 -1.57
C ASN A 181 -0.20 8.21 -1.57
N ALA A 182 -1.18 8.93 -1.04
CA ALA A 182 -1.20 10.40 -0.93
C ALA A 182 -1.76 10.85 0.43
N LEU A 183 -1.56 12.13 0.78
CA LEU A 183 -2.23 12.73 1.93
C LEU A 183 -3.25 13.73 1.41
N ASP A 184 -4.52 13.34 1.45
CA ASP A 184 -5.62 14.10 0.86
C ASP A 184 -6.51 14.77 1.91
N TYR A 185 -6.42 14.32 3.17
CA TYR A 185 -7.22 14.81 4.29
C TYR A 185 -6.35 15.24 5.49
N ALA A 186 -5.07 15.56 5.27
CA ALA A 186 -4.22 16.01 6.37
C ALA A 186 -4.65 17.38 6.88
N THR A 187 -5.01 18.29 5.98
CA THR A 187 -5.45 19.64 6.32
C THR A 187 -6.82 19.92 5.71
N ALA A 188 -7.57 20.84 6.32
CA ALA A 188 -8.88 21.24 5.80
C ALA A 188 -8.75 21.98 4.45
N ASP A 189 -7.64 22.70 4.27
CA ASP A 189 -7.30 23.50 3.09
C ASP A 189 -5.81 23.37 2.70
N GLY A 190 -5.45 23.90 1.52
CA GLY A 190 -4.08 23.90 1.03
C GLY A 190 -3.63 22.59 0.36
N ALA A 191 -2.30 22.37 0.30
CA ALA A 191 -1.70 21.33 -0.54
C ALA A 191 -2.01 19.88 -0.12
N LEU A 192 -2.43 19.66 1.13
CA LEU A 192 -2.74 18.34 1.69
C LEU A 192 -4.25 18.17 1.99
N SER A 193 -5.08 18.92 1.24
CA SER A 193 -6.54 18.94 1.37
C SER A 193 -7.25 18.52 0.07
N TYR A 194 -6.56 17.79 -0.81
CA TYR A 194 -7.10 17.40 -2.12
C TYR A 194 -8.45 16.69 -1.99
N GLY A 195 -8.63 15.87 -0.95
CA GLY A 195 -9.88 15.15 -0.68
C GLY A 195 -11.06 16.04 -0.27
N ASN A 196 -10.80 17.31 0.08
CA ASN A 196 -11.82 18.32 0.38
C ASN A 196 -12.25 19.14 -0.84
N THR A 197 -11.69 18.87 -2.02
CA THR A 197 -12.07 19.58 -3.25
C THR A 197 -13.28 18.95 -3.94
N ALA A 198 -14.00 19.75 -4.73
CA ALA A 198 -15.12 19.24 -5.52
C ALA A 198 -14.63 18.14 -6.47
N ARG A 199 -15.27 16.98 -6.41
CA ARG A 199 -14.95 15.82 -7.25
C ARG A 199 -16.09 15.54 -8.21
N TYR A 200 -15.75 15.09 -9.41
CA TYR A 200 -16.74 14.59 -10.35
C TYR A 200 -17.08 13.14 -9.99
N ASP A 201 -18.36 12.87 -9.79
CA ASP A 201 -18.91 11.54 -9.57
C ASP A 201 -19.43 10.97 -10.92
N PRO A 202 -18.74 9.98 -11.50
CA PRO A 202 -19.14 9.38 -12.76
C PRO A 202 -20.43 8.55 -12.68
N HIS A 203 -20.90 8.18 -11.48
CA HIS A 203 -22.15 7.43 -11.31
C HIS A 203 -23.38 8.32 -11.34
N THR A 204 -23.25 9.56 -10.87
CA THR A 204 -24.34 10.54 -10.83
C THR A 204 -24.22 11.61 -11.92
N ASP A 205 -23.09 11.66 -12.64
CA ASP A 205 -22.75 12.70 -13.61
C ASP A 205 -22.80 14.11 -13.00
N THR A 206 -22.41 14.23 -11.72
CA THR A 206 -22.43 15.51 -10.99
C THR A 206 -21.12 15.77 -10.26
N ALA A 207 -20.81 17.06 -10.07
CA ALA A 207 -19.74 17.47 -9.17
C ALA A 207 -20.27 17.41 -7.72
N VAL A 208 -19.70 16.52 -6.93
CA VAL A 208 -19.98 16.37 -5.50
C VAL A 208 -18.90 17.14 -4.73
N SER A 209 -19.33 18.17 -4.01
CA SER A 209 -18.49 18.89 -3.06
C SER A 209 -18.79 18.37 -1.64
N PRO A 210 -17.78 18.09 -0.82
CA PRO A 210 -18.03 17.78 0.59
C PRO A 210 -18.71 18.98 1.27
N GLU A 211 -19.79 18.72 2.00
CA GLU A 211 -20.54 19.78 2.70
C GLU A 211 -19.71 20.46 3.80
N VAL A 212 -18.84 19.67 4.46
CA VAL A 212 -17.94 20.11 5.52
C VAL A 212 -16.54 19.53 5.24
N PRO A 213 -15.48 20.35 5.20
CA PRO A 213 -14.11 19.85 5.07
C PRO A 213 -13.72 18.95 6.24
N PHE A 214 -12.94 17.91 5.95
CA PHE A 214 -12.38 17.00 6.94
C PHE A 214 -10.86 17.10 7.00
N ALA A 215 -10.30 17.12 8.22
CA ALA A 215 -8.87 17.15 8.46
C ALA A 215 -8.51 16.20 9.60
N TRP A 216 -7.78 15.12 9.31
CA TRP A 216 -7.41 14.17 10.36
C TRP A 216 -6.41 14.75 11.36
N THR A 217 -5.68 15.82 11.01
CA THR A 217 -4.78 16.52 11.96
C THR A 217 -5.51 17.26 13.07
N GLU A 218 -6.81 17.53 12.88
CA GLU A 218 -7.66 18.17 13.90
C GLU A 218 -8.27 17.16 14.88
N LEU A 219 -8.14 15.86 14.59
CA LEU A 219 -8.59 14.79 15.48
C LEU A 219 -7.62 14.60 16.65
N PRO A 220 -8.08 13.99 17.77
CA PRO A 220 -7.17 13.55 18.81
C PRO A 220 -6.07 12.63 18.25
N THR A 221 -4.86 12.71 18.80
CA THR A 221 -3.65 12.07 18.22
C THR A 221 -3.82 10.59 17.89
N SER A 222 -4.49 9.81 18.75
CA SER A 222 -4.75 8.38 18.50
C SER A 222 -5.61 8.14 17.26
N HIS A 223 -6.61 8.98 17.03
CA HIS A 223 -7.52 8.92 15.90
C HIS A 223 -6.84 9.44 14.65
N ALA A 224 -6.13 10.56 14.77
CA ALA A 224 -5.32 11.15 13.71
C ALA A 224 -4.35 10.13 13.12
N ILE A 225 -3.67 9.32 13.95
CA ILE A 225 -2.78 8.25 13.46
C ILE A 225 -3.53 7.21 12.62
N ALA A 226 -4.72 6.79 13.05
CA ALA A 226 -5.51 5.80 12.32
C ALA A 226 -5.99 6.35 10.96
N TYR A 227 -6.50 7.58 10.94
CA TYR A 227 -6.94 8.25 9.71
C TYR A 227 -5.78 8.67 8.80
N ALA A 228 -4.64 9.11 9.34
CA ALA A 228 -3.44 9.40 8.56
C ALA A 228 -2.88 8.14 7.90
N PHE A 229 -2.88 7.02 8.63
CA PHE A 229 -2.49 5.73 8.05
C PHE A 229 -3.41 5.35 6.89
N GLY A 230 -4.71 5.56 7.09
CA GLY A 230 -5.74 5.32 6.08
C GLY A 230 -5.56 6.18 4.84
N ASP A 231 -5.54 7.50 5.02
CA ASP A 231 -5.34 8.52 3.98
C ASP A 231 -4.08 8.20 3.15
N LEU A 232 -2.97 7.88 3.82
CA LEU A 232 -1.73 7.55 3.14
C LEU A 232 -1.80 6.29 2.28
N ASN A 233 -2.45 5.21 2.72
CA ASN A 233 -2.34 3.90 2.06
C ASN A 233 -3.56 3.52 1.23
N CYS A 234 -4.71 4.10 1.52
CA CYS A 234 -6.00 3.74 0.96
C CYS A 234 -6.51 4.83 0.01
N HIS A 235 -7.40 4.47 -0.90
CA HIS A 235 -8.18 5.45 -1.66
C HIS A 235 -9.34 6.06 -0.83
N ASN A 236 -9.57 5.57 0.40
CA ASN A 236 -10.62 6.04 1.29
C ASN A 236 -12.03 6.09 0.67
N LEU A 237 -12.32 5.25 -0.32
CA LEU A 237 -13.59 5.24 -1.02
C LEU A 237 -14.74 4.83 -0.10
N ALA A 238 -15.72 5.73 0.09
CA ALA A 238 -16.89 5.51 0.93
C ALA A 238 -17.67 4.24 0.55
N GLU A 239 -17.89 4.01 -0.75
CA GLU A 239 -18.64 2.87 -1.26
C GLU A 239 -17.94 1.51 -1.04
N ARG A 240 -16.65 1.53 -0.64
CA ARG A 240 -15.83 0.35 -0.35
C ARG A 240 -15.46 0.23 1.12
N SER A 241 -15.96 1.14 1.95
CA SER A 241 -15.66 1.26 3.37
C SER A 241 -16.90 0.96 4.20
N TRP A 242 -16.71 0.48 5.42
CA TRP A 242 -17.80 0.41 6.39
C TRP A 242 -17.92 1.72 7.15
N THR A 243 -19.07 1.93 7.78
CA THR A 243 -19.30 3.00 8.73
C THR A 243 -19.50 2.41 10.12
N VAL A 244 -18.89 3.05 11.13
CA VAL A 244 -18.99 2.68 12.54
C VAL A 244 -19.30 3.95 13.33
N ASN A 245 -20.34 3.93 14.15
CA ASN A 245 -20.83 5.14 14.85
C ASN A 245 -21.11 6.31 13.89
N GLY A 246 -21.68 6.04 12.71
CA GLY A 246 -21.91 7.04 11.66
C GLY A 246 -20.65 7.59 10.99
N ASN A 247 -19.45 7.20 11.44
CA ASN A 247 -18.16 7.65 10.91
C ASN A 247 -17.65 6.64 9.88
N GLN A 248 -17.17 7.11 8.72
CA GLN A 248 -16.49 6.23 7.77
C GLN A 248 -15.22 5.64 8.39
N MET A 249 -14.98 4.34 8.19
CA MET A 249 -13.74 3.69 8.61
C MET A 249 -12.50 4.37 7.97
N PRO A 250 -11.34 4.40 8.68
CA PRO A 250 -10.10 4.97 8.15
C PRO A 250 -9.60 4.31 6.87
N VAL A 251 -9.98 3.05 6.61
CA VAL A 251 -9.57 2.28 5.44
C VAL A 251 -10.75 1.51 4.86
N CYS A 252 -10.61 1.07 3.61
CA CYS A 252 -11.60 0.24 2.95
C CYS A 252 -11.65 -1.19 3.53
N VAL A 253 -12.74 -1.91 3.24
CA VAL A 253 -12.97 -3.29 3.73
C VAL A 253 -11.88 -4.27 3.25
N ARG A 254 -11.27 -4.01 2.09
CA ARG A 254 -10.14 -4.81 1.57
C ARG A 254 -8.92 -4.70 2.48
N ASP A 255 -8.57 -3.49 2.90
CA ASP A 255 -7.42 -3.26 3.77
C ASP A 255 -7.66 -3.84 5.17
N LEU A 256 -8.89 -3.78 5.68
CA LEU A 256 -9.27 -4.52 6.90
C LEU A 256 -8.99 -6.02 6.77
N GLY A 257 -9.27 -6.60 5.59
CA GLY A 257 -8.91 -7.97 5.26
C GLY A 257 -7.39 -8.19 5.28
N ILE A 258 -6.62 -7.31 4.63
CA ILE A 258 -5.14 -7.38 4.61
C ILE A 258 -4.56 -7.33 6.03
N PHE A 259 -5.01 -6.41 6.88
CA PHE A 259 -4.56 -6.32 8.27
C PHE A 259 -4.96 -7.55 9.09
N SER A 260 -6.17 -8.07 8.90
CA SER A 260 -6.59 -9.33 9.52
C SER A 260 -5.67 -10.50 9.11
N GLY A 261 -5.27 -10.55 7.84
CA GLY A 261 -4.30 -11.51 7.34
C GLY A 261 -2.91 -11.35 7.96
N LEU A 262 -2.43 -10.11 8.12
CA LEU A 262 -1.15 -9.81 8.78
C LEU A 262 -1.13 -10.27 10.24
N VAL A 263 -2.24 -10.12 10.97
CA VAL A 263 -2.39 -10.64 12.34
C VAL A 263 -2.23 -12.16 12.35
N VAL A 264 -2.93 -12.86 11.46
CA VAL A 264 -2.83 -14.33 11.33
C VAL A 264 -1.40 -14.75 10.98
N ALA A 265 -0.75 -14.07 10.02
CA ALA A 265 0.63 -14.35 9.65
C ALA A 265 1.61 -14.12 10.80
N GLY A 266 1.47 -13.02 11.55
CA GLY A 266 2.29 -12.73 12.73
C GLY A 266 2.20 -13.84 13.77
N ALA A 267 0.99 -14.36 14.02
CA ALA A 267 0.78 -15.50 14.91
C ALA A 267 1.43 -16.80 14.36
N ILE A 268 1.37 -17.05 13.05
CA ILE A 268 2.04 -18.20 12.43
C ILE A 268 3.56 -18.08 12.53
N VAL A 269 4.13 -16.93 12.19
CA VAL A 269 5.58 -16.64 12.26
C VAL A 269 6.07 -16.82 13.69
N HIS A 270 5.37 -16.24 14.67
CA HIS A 270 5.72 -16.37 16.09
C HIS A 270 5.76 -17.83 16.54
N ARG A 271 4.83 -18.67 16.08
CA ARG A 271 4.76 -20.07 16.53
C ARG A 271 5.72 -20.99 15.80
N ARG A 272 5.93 -20.77 14.50
CA ARG A 272 6.52 -21.79 13.60
C ARG A 272 7.77 -21.36 12.84
N SER A 273 8.03 -20.07 12.63
CA SER A 273 9.16 -19.63 11.81
C SER A 273 10.49 -20.04 12.44
N VAL A 274 11.43 -20.44 11.60
CA VAL A 274 12.81 -20.77 11.97
C VAL A 274 13.76 -20.11 10.97
N ASN A 275 14.83 -19.48 11.44
CA ASN A 275 15.89 -18.96 10.57
C ASN A 275 16.52 -20.08 9.74
N ARG A 276 16.57 -19.88 8.42
CA ARG A 276 17.38 -20.67 7.47
C ARG A 276 18.17 -19.73 6.57
N TRP A 277 19.11 -20.29 5.81
CA TRP A 277 20.02 -19.53 4.96
C TRP A 277 19.30 -18.61 3.97
N THR A 278 18.26 -19.09 3.29
CA THR A 278 17.51 -18.31 2.30
C THR A 278 16.15 -17.88 2.82
N VAL A 279 15.60 -16.83 2.20
CA VAL A 279 14.22 -16.37 2.45
C VAL A 279 13.22 -17.47 2.10
N THR A 280 13.43 -18.18 0.98
CA THR A 280 12.59 -19.32 0.56
C THR A 280 12.53 -20.39 1.62
N ASP A 281 13.69 -20.84 2.11
CA ASP A 281 13.77 -21.91 3.09
C ASP A 281 13.18 -21.47 4.44
N THR A 282 13.42 -20.22 4.84
CA THR A 282 12.83 -19.60 6.04
C THR A 282 11.31 -19.51 5.91
N ALA A 283 10.78 -19.11 4.75
CA ALA A 283 9.34 -19.03 4.49
C ALA A 283 8.68 -20.41 4.56
N LEU A 284 9.29 -21.45 3.99
CA LEU A 284 8.78 -22.82 4.02
C LEU A 284 8.88 -23.47 5.40
N SER A 285 9.66 -22.92 6.33
CA SER A 285 9.82 -23.46 7.70
C SER A 285 8.52 -23.49 8.50
N ILE A 286 7.54 -22.66 8.13
CA ILE A 286 6.23 -22.57 8.79
C ILE A 286 5.32 -23.78 8.49
N LEU A 287 5.63 -24.57 7.47
CA LEU A 287 4.84 -25.73 7.04
C LEU A 287 5.03 -26.92 7.99
N PRO A 288 4.11 -27.90 8.02
CA PRO A 288 4.31 -29.15 8.75
C PRO A 288 5.58 -29.89 8.30
N SER A 289 6.29 -30.55 9.24
CA SER A 289 7.55 -31.27 8.94
C SER A 289 7.40 -32.32 7.83
N THR A 290 6.29 -33.05 7.82
CA THR A 290 6.00 -34.06 6.78
C THR A 290 5.91 -33.47 5.37
N TRP A 291 5.38 -32.24 5.23
CA TRP A 291 5.31 -31.54 3.95
C TRP A 291 6.68 -31.04 3.54
N GLN A 292 7.42 -30.51 4.51
CA GLN A 292 8.77 -30.04 4.28
C GLN A 292 9.68 -31.18 3.79
N ASP A 293 9.70 -32.33 4.47
CA ASP A 293 10.49 -33.48 4.04
C ASP A 293 10.17 -33.90 2.60
N GLU A 294 8.90 -33.88 2.21
CA GLU A 294 8.49 -34.20 0.84
C GLU A 294 8.92 -33.15 -0.18
N ILE A 295 8.74 -31.86 0.13
CA ILE A 295 9.13 -30.74 -0.74
C ILE A 295 10.64 -30.77 -1.01
N TYR A 296 11.45 -30.99 0.03
CA TYR A 296 12.91 -31.02 -0.11
C TYR A 296 13.36 -32.31 -0.81
N ARG A 297 12.76 -33.47 -0.52
CA ARG A 297 13.09 -34.73 -1.22
C ARG A 297 12.76 -34.71 -2.70
N ARG A 298 11.65 -34.08 -3.09
CA ARG A 298 11.26 -33.91 -4.51
C ARG A 298 11.97 -32.76 -5.23
N ARG A 299 12.84 -32.01 -4.54
CA ARG A 299 13.47 -30.78 -5.04
C ARG A 299 12.45 -29.72 -5.50
N TRP A 300 11.29 -29.65 -4.83
CA TRP A 300 10.17 -28.75 -5.16
C TRP A 300 10.18 -27.43 -4.38
N ARG A 301 11.24 -27.07 -3.66
CA ARG A 301 11.26 -25.90 -2.76
C ARG A 301 10.80 -24.61 -3.43
N HIS A 302 11.31 -24.30 -4.62
CA HIS A 302 10.99 -23.06 -5.33
C HIS A 302 9.58 -23.10 -5.90
N ALA A 303 9.17 -24.25 -6.47
CA ALA A 303 7.81 -24.47 -6.93
C ALA A 303 6.78 -24.32 -5.79
N ALA A 304 7.08 -24.87 -4.61
CA ALA A 304 6.24 -24.73 -3.42
C ALA A 304 6.18 -23.26 -2.97
N PHE A 305 7.32 -22.57 -2.89
CA PHE A 305 7.36 -21.16 -2.50
C PHE A 305 6.54 -20.27 -3.42
N TYR A 306 6.76 -20.34 -4.73
CA TYR A 306 5.99 -19.56 -5.70
C TYR A 306 4.51 -20.00 -5.76
N GLY A 307 4.22 -21.29 -5.56
CA GLY A 307 2.86 -21.80 -5.47
C GLY A 307 2.08 -21.23 -4.29
N PHE A 308 2.69 -21.20 -3.09
CA PHE A 308 2.09 -20.57 -1.92
C PHE A 308 1.97 -19.05 -2.09
N ALA A 309 2.99 -18.39 -2.66
CA ALA A 309 2.91 -16.96 -2.96
C ALA A 309 1.75 -16.65 -3.92
N ALA A 310 1.61 -17.42 -5.00
CA ALA A 310 0.51 -17.29 -5.95
C ALA A 310 -0.85 -17.51 -5.28
N LEU A 311 -0.98 -18.53 -4.42
CA LEU A 311 -2.22 -18.77 -3.66
C LEU A 311 -2.64 -17.58 -2.80
N THR A 312 -1.68 -16.85 -2.23
CA THR A 312 -1.96 -15.67 -1.40
C THR A 312 -2.20 -14.39 -2.20
N VAL A 313 -1.60 -14.25 -3.39
CA VAL A 313 -1.68 -13.03 -4.20
C VAL A 313 -2.82 -13.06 -5.22
N LEU A 314 -3.06 -14.21 -5.85
CA LEU A 314 -4.01 -14.33 -6.96
C LEU A 314 -5.43 -13.93 -6.61
N PRO A 315 -6.03 -14.26 -5.45
CA PRO A 315 -7.40 -13.85 -5.15
C PRO A 315 -7.59 -12.34 -5.21
N LEU A 316 -6.68 -11.58 -4.61
CA LEU A 316 -6.69 -10.11 -4.63
C LEU A 316 -6.42 -9.56 -6.03
N GLY A 317 -5.40 -10.11 -6.70
CA GLY A 317 -5.00 -9.69 -8.04
C GLY A 317 -6.12 -9.90 -9.05
N LEU A 318 -6.78 -11.06 -9.03
CA LEU A 318 -7.89 -11.37 -9.92
C LEU A 318 -9.08 -10.44 -9.65
N ASP A 319 -9.50 -10.29 -8.39
CA ASP A 319 -10.65 -9.44 -8.02
C ASP A 319 -10.42 -7.96 -8.38
N GLY A 320 -9.21 -7.44 -8.14
CA GLY A 320 -8.84 -6.08 -8.55
C GLY A 320 -8.73 -5.93 -10.07
N PHE A 321 -8.11 -6.89 -10.75
CA PHE A 321 -7.90 -6.82 -12.20
C PHE A 321 -9.21 -6.99 -12.98
N THR A 322 -10.15 -7.83 -12.52
CA THR A 322 -11.47 -7.94 -13.14
C THR A 322 -12.27 -6.65 -13.01
N GLN A 323 -12.17 -5.93 -11.88
CA GLN A 323 -12.76 -4.59 -11.69
C GLN A 323 -12.16 -3.57 -12.67
N LEU A 324 -10.88 -3.70 -13.06
CA LEU A 324 -10.26 -2.79 -14.02
C LEU A 324 -10.74 -3.02 -15.46
N LEU A 325 -11.16 -4.24 -15.80
CA LEU A 325 -11.51 -4.63 -17.17
C LEU A 325 -13.00 -4.71 -17.45
N THR A 326 -13.85 -4.71 -16.42
CA THR A 326 -15.28 -5.00 -16.54
C THR A 326 -16.11 -4.12 -15.60
N ASP A 327 -17.43 -4.11 -15.78
CA ASP A 327 -18.38 -3.41 -14.91
C ASP A 327 -18.63 -4.14 -13.57
N TYR A 328 -17.88 -5.23 -13.30
CA TYR A 328 -17.96 -5.94 -12.02
C TYR A 328 -17.40 -5.07 -10.89
N GLU A 329 -18.17 -4.93 -9.81
CA GLU A 329 -17.75 -4.30 -8.57
C GLU A 329 -17.79 -5.32 -7.42
N SER A 330 -16.71 -5.42 -6.64
CA SER A 330 -16.65 -6.38 -5.54
C SER A 330 -17.62 -6.00 -4.44
N THR A 331 -18.23 -6.98 -3.80
CA THR A 331 -18.96 -6.74 -2.55
C THR A 331 -17.98 -6.57 -1.39
N ALA A 332 -18.43 -5.97 -0.27
CA ALA A 332 -17.63 -5.86 0.94
C ALA A 332 -17.06 -7.22 1.40
N LEU A 333 -17.86 -8.29 1.31
CA LEU A 333 -17.43 -9.63 1.66
C LEU A 333 -16.31 -10.13 0.73
N VAL A 334 -16.44 -9.96 -0.58
CA VAL A 334 -15.41 -10.38 -1.54
C VAL A 334 -14.12 -9.60 -1.30
N ARG A 335 -14.20 -8.28 -1.09
CA ARG A 335 -13.05 -7.42 -0.76
C ARG A 335 -12.29 -7.92 0.47
N MET A 336 -13.01 -8.29 1.51
CA MET A 336 -12.41 -8.85 2.73
C MET A 336 -11.77 -10.21 2.47
N LEU A 337 -12.49 -11.12 1.78
CA LEU A 337 -12.04 -12.48 1.51
C LEU A 337 -10.84 -12.55 0.56
N THR A 338 -10.66 -11.58 -0.33
CA THR A 338 -9.48 -11.49 -1.20
C THR A 338 -8.32 -10.76 -0.52
N GLY A 339 -8.61 -9.81 0.37
CA GLY A 339 -7.60 -9.13 1.20
C GLY A 339 -6.93 -10.02 2.24
N ILE A 340 -7.69 -10.90 2.92
CA ILE A 340 -7.15 -11.77 3.99
C ILE A 340 -5.99 -12.67 3.50
N PRO A 341 -6.14 -13.46 2.42
CA PRO A 341 -5.05 -14.28 1.90
C PRO A 341 -3.81 -13.46 1.52
N PHE A 342 -4.01 -12.28 0.92
CA PHE A 342 -2.91 -11.39 0.56
C PHE A 342 -2.16 -10.90 1.81
N GLY A 343 -2.89 -10.47 2.84
CA GLY A 343 -2.31 -10.10 4.12
C GLY A 343 -1.53 -11.23 4.79
N VAL A 344 -2.04 -12.47 4.72
CA VAL A 344 -1.33 -13.65 5.22
C VAL A 344 -0.01 -13.84 4.46
N GLY A 345 -0.06 -13.84 3.13
CA GLY A 345 1.14 -13.99 2.30
C GLY A 345 2.19 -12.91 2.55
N LEU A 346 1.75 -11.65 2.63
CA LEU A 346 2.61 -10.51 2.91
C LEU A 346 3.30 -10.63 4.28
N GLY A 347 2.55 -11.00 5.32
CA GLY A 347 3.11 -11.18 6.67
C GLY A 347 4.07 -12.36 6.77
N LEU A 348 3.77 -13.47 6.09
CA LEU A 348 4.68 -14.63 6.04
C LEU A 348 5.98 -14.29 5.30
N LEU A 349 5.89 -13.55 4.19
CA LEU A 349 7.06 -13.10 3.43
C LEU A 349 7.91 -12.12 4.25
N PHE A 350 7.31 -11.11 4.89
CA PHE A 350 8.04 -10.19 5.77
C PHE A 350 8.68 -10.93 6.94
N GLY A 351 7.96 -11.86 7.57
CA GLY A 351 8.52 -12.72 8.61
C GLY A 351 9.75 -13.48 8.12
N ALA A 352 9.69 -14.07 6.92
CA ALA A 352 10.82 -14.77 6.32
C ALA A 352 12.00 -13.84 5.98
N LEU A 353 11.73 -12.65 5.40
CA LEU A 353 12.76 -11.65 5.11
C LEU A 353 13.48 -11.17 6.36
N LEU A 354 12.72 -10.97 7.45
CA LEU A 354 13.24 -10.50 8.73
C LEU A 354 13.85 -11.60 9.58
N ASN A 355 13.58 -12.89 9.29
CA ASN A 355 14.13 -14.05 9.99
C ASN A 355 15.25 -14.77 9.24
N ALA A 356 15.37 -14.64 7.92
CA ALA A 356 16.51 -15.17 7.19
C ALA A 356 17.78 -14.41 7.64
N SER A 357 18.77 -15.12 8.16
CA SER A 357 20.07 -14.55 8.55
C SER A 357 21.16 -15.60 8.33
N PRO A 358 21.86 -15.53 7.18
CA PRO A 358 23.04 -16.36 6.89
C PRO A 358 24.16 -16.18 7.92
N GLU A 359 24.29 -14.97 8.49
CA GLU A 359 25.34 -14.59 9.44
C GLU A 359 25.34 -15.41 10.74
N GLN A 360 24.24 -16.10 11.05
CA GLN A 360 24.16 -17.00 12.21
C GLN A 360 24.77 -18.38 11.94
N PHE A 361 25.24 -18.63 10.73
CA PHE A 361 25.83 -19.88 10.30
C PHE A 361 27.27 -19.64 9.85
N LEU A 362 28.20 -20.51 10.23
CA LEU A 362 29.60 -20.41 9.79
C LEU A 362 29.72 -20.77 8.31
N LYS A 363 28.96 -21.78 7.86
CA LYS A 363 28.87 -22.23 6.46
C LYS A 363 27.44 -22.60 6.08
N ALA A 364 27.14 -22.56 4.78
CA ALA A 364 25.81 -22.93 4.27
C ALA A 364 25.45 -24.39 4.60
N SER A 365 26.43 -25.28 4.63
CA SER A 365 26.26 -26.69 5.01
C SER A 365 25.77 -26.91 6.45
N ASP A 366 25.95 -25.92 7.33
CA ASP A 366 25.56 -26.00 8.75
C ASP A 366 24.05 -25.83 8.93
N VAL A 367 23.35 -25.31 7.92
CA VAL A 367 21.90 -25.14 7.97
C VAL A 367 21.22 -26.50 7.88
N ARG A 368 20.45 -26.81 8.92
CA ARG A 368 19.61 -28.01 8.96
C ARG A 368 18.39 -27.83 8.07
N LEU A 369 18.38 -28.48 6.91
CA LEU A 369 17.21 -28.54 6.04
C LEU A 369 16.44 -29.87 6.27
N PRO A 370 15.12 -29.87 6.00
CA PRO A 370 14.26 -31.06 6.03
C PRO A 370 14.79 -32.19 5.13
N GLY A 371 14.46 -33.44 5.46
CA GLY A 371 14.85 -34.61 4.67
C GLY A 371 16.35 -34.87 4.55
N GLY A 372 17.18 -34.28 5.43
CA GLY A 372 18.64 -34.42 5.38
C GLY A 372 19.33 -33.59 4.29
N ALA A 373 18.60 -32.69 3.63
CA ALA A 373 19.18 -31.81 2.61
C ALA A 373 20.24 -30.87 3.22
N ARG A 374 21.24 -30.50 2.43
CA ARG A 374 22.26 -29.50 2.78
C ARG A 374 22.51 -28.57 1.61
N PHE A 375 22.93 -27.35 1.92
CA PHE A 375 23.44 -26.45 0.89
C PHE A 375 24.88 -26.82 0.54
N PHE A 376 25.17 -26.77 -0.77
CA PHE A 376 26.52 -26.92 -1.32
C PHE A 376 26.84 -25.67 -2.15
N ALA A 377 28.09 -25.19 -2.08
CA ALA A 377 28.59 -24.20 -3.02
C ALA A 377 28.92 -24.91 -4.33
N VAL A 378 28.66 -24.28 -5.47
CA VAL A 378 28.97 -24.85 -6.80
C VAL A 378 30.48 -25.07 -6.99
N GLU A 379 31.30 -24.41 -6.18
CA GLU A 379 32.76 -24.52 -6.21
C GLU A 379 33.29 -25.83 -5.57
N ASP A 380 32.41 -26.61 -4.91
CA ASP A 380 32.75 -27.89 -4.27
C ASP A 380 32.42 -29.13 -5.14
N GLU A 381 32.00 -28.95 -6.40
CA GLU A 381 31.93 -30.01 -7.45
C GLU A 381 33.22 -30.06 -8.29
#